data_AF-A0A926APR4-F1
#
_entry.id   AF-A0A926APR4-F1
#
_cell.length_a   1.000
_cell.length_b   1.000
_cell.length_c   1.000
_cell.angle_alpha   90.00
_cell.angle_beta   90.00
_cell.angle_gamma   90.00
#
_symmetry.space_group_name_H-M   'P 1'
#
loop_
_entity.id
_entity.type
_entity.pdbx_description
1 polymer ?
#
loop_
_entity_poly.entity_id
_entity_poly.type
_entity_poly.pdbx_seq_one_letter_code
_entity_poly.pdbx_strand_id
1 'polypeptide(L)' 'MQLTAEQIQAVRSGSPVEVDDPEVGEPCVVMRADRFAATYMVTDEPLSNLEVGELIERTMREYDADDPGLALYQEMVR' A
#
# COMPACT_ATOMS: atom_id res chain seq x y z
N MET A 1 -26.28 4.23 6.20
CA MET A 1 -25.94 2.90 5.62
C MET A 1 -25.65 1.84 6.70
N GLN A 2 -26.03 0.57 6.50
CA GLN A 2 -25.71 -0.54 7.42
C GLN A 2 -24.98 -1.67 6.67
N LEU A 3 -23.79 -2.04 7.14
CA LEU A 3 -22.96 -3.10 6.54
C LEU A 3 -23.48 -4.49 6.90
N THR A 4 -23.32 -5.45 5.99
CA THR A 4 -23.61 -6.86 6.29
C THR A 4 -22.54 -7.45 7.23
N ALA A 5 -22.86 -8.57 7.89
CA ALA A 5 -21.91 -9.25 8.77
C ALA A 5 -20.62 -9.68 8.04
N GLU A 6 -20.74 -10.11 6.78
CA GLU A 6 -19.62 -10.50 5.93
C GLU A 6 -18.72 -9.30 5.61
N GLN A 7 -19.32 -8.16 5.26
CA GLN A 7 -18.59 -6.91 5.00
C GLN A 7 -17.88 -6.39 6.25
N ILE A 8 -18.55 -6.45 7.42
CA ILE A 8 -17.93 -6.10 8.71
C ILE A 8 -16.73 -7.00 9.00
N GLN A 9 -16.86 -8.31 8.76
CA GLN A 9 -15.78 -9.26 8.98
C GLN A 9 -14.60 -9.00 8.02
N ALA A 10 -14.88 -8.72 6.74
CA ALA A 10 -13.87 -8.37 5.74
C ALA A 10 -13.09 -7.10 6.13
N VAL A 11 -13.79 -6.05 6.56
CA VAL A 11 -13.15 -4.83 7.06
C VAL A 11 -12.30 -5.13 8.30
N ARG A 12 -12.80 -5.94 9.25
CA ARG A 12 -12.04 -6.33 10.44
C ARG A 12 -10.77 -7.12 10.10
N SER A 13 -10.83 -8.02 9.12
CA SER A 13 -9.65 -8.74 8.61
C SER A 13 -8.70 -7.87 7.80
N GLY A 14 -9.04 -6.61 7.55
CA GLY A 14 -8.19 -5.63 6.87
C GLY A 14 -8.41 -5.56 5.36
N SER A 15 -9.46 -6.18 4.85
CA SER A 15 -9.86 -6.09 3.45
C SER A 15 -10.81 -4.91 3.26
N PRO A 16 -10.56 -4.00 2.29
CA PRO A 16 -11.52 -2.96 1.92
C PRO A 16 -12.76 -3.59 1.26
N VAL A 17 -13.90 -2.92 1.40
CA VAL A 17 -15.18 -3.34 0.85
C VAL A 17 -15.82 -2.19 0.11
N GLU A 18 -16.26 -2.44 -1.13
CA GLU A 18 -17.08 -1.49 -1.88
C GLU A 18 -18.55 -1.57 -1.45
N VAL A 19 -19.16 -0.41 -1.26
CA VAL A 19 -20.55 -0.27 -0.84
C VAL A 19 -21.21 0.88 -1.59
N ASP A 20 -22.45 0.67 -2.00
CA ASP A 20 -23.28 1.74 -2.56
C ASP A 20 -23.94 2.49 -1.40
N ASP A 21 -23.47 3.71 -1.12
CA ASP A 21 -24.10 4.56 -0.10
C ASP A 21 -25.16 5.47 -0.75
N PRO A 22 -26.46 5.26 -0.45
CA PRO A 22 -27.52 6.07 -1.03
C PRO A 22 -27.51 7.54 -0.58
N GLU A 23 -26.82 7.88 0.51
CA GLU A 23 -26.67 9.26 0.98
C GLU A 23 -25.57 10.01 0.22
N VAL A 24 -24.52 9.30 -0.21
CA VAL A 24 -23.40 9.87 -0.97
C VAL A 24 -23.72 9.87 -2.47
N GLY A 25 -24.55 8.92 -2.93
CA GLY A 25 -24.99 8.83 -4.33
C GLY A 25 -23.92 8.28 -5.28
N GLU A 26 -22.80 7.79 -4.75
CA GLU A 26 -21.70 7.19 -5.49
C GLU A 26 -21.11 5.98 -4.74
N PRO A 27 -20.45 5.04 -5.46
CA PRO A 27 -19.79 3.90 -4.83
C PRO A 27 -18.70 4.35 -3.87
N CYS A 28 -18.75 3.85 -2.64
CA CYS A 28 -17.83 4.17 -1.58
C CYS A 28 -16.99 2.95 -1.21
N VAL A 29 -15.75 3.19 -0.76
CA VAL A 29 -14.87 2.14 -0.22
C VAL A 29 -14.78 2.29 1.29
N VAL A 30 -15.20 1.24 2.02
CA VAL A 30 -15.06 1.17 3.47
C VAL A 30 -13.83 0.33 3.81
N MET A 31 -12.95 0.89 4.65
CA MET A 31 -11.76 0.21 5.14
C MET A 31 -11.47 0.61 6.58
N ARG A 32 -10.52 -0.07 7.24
CA ARG A 32 -10.11 0.31 8.59
C ARG A 32 -9.35 1.63 8.59
N ALA A 33 -9.63 2.46 9.59
CA ALA A 33 -9.00 3.77 9.75
C ALA A 33 -7.47 3.70 9.86
N ASP A 34 -6.93 2.69 10.53
CA ASP A 34 -5.48 2.50 10.66
C ASP A 34 -4.80 2.15 9.32
N ARG A 35 -5.47 1.36 8.47
CA ARG A 35 -5.02 1.04 7.11
C ARG A 35 -5.12 2.26 6.20
N PHE A 36 -6.22 3.00 6.28
CA PHE A 36 -6.37 4.25 5.56
C PHE A 36 -5.25 5.24 5.93
N ALA A 37 -4.98 5.44 7.22
CA ALA A 37 -3.91 6.32 7.68
C ALA A 37 -2.52 5.88 7.18
N ALA A 38 -2.24 4.57 7.17
CA ALA A 38 -0.98 4.05 6.64
C ALA A 38 -0.82 4.32 5.14
N THR A 39 -1.90 4.22 4.36
CA THR A 39 -1.87 4.55 2.92
C THR A 39 -1.81 6.05 2.68
N TYR A 40 -2.57 6.82 3.45
CA TYR A 40 -2.66 8.28 3.31
C TYR A 40 -1.35 8.98 3.69
N MET A 41 -0.64 8.48 4.71
CA MET A 41 0.70 8.98 5.07
C MET A 41 1.75 8.77 3.97
N VAL A 42 1.54 7.82 3.05
CA VAL A 42 2.41 7.64 1.86
C VAL A 42 2.08 8.65 0.76
N THR A 43 0.89 9.26 0.79
CA THR A 43 0.37 10.12 -0.30
C THR A 43 0.34 11.61 0.03
N ASP A 44 0.44 12.00 1.30
CA ASP A 44 0.42 13.42 1.73
C ASP A 44 1.75 14.15 1.45
N GLU A 45 2.84 13.40 1.29
CA GLU A 45 3.95 13.81 0.44
C GLU A 45 3.78 13.00 -0.84
N PRO A 46 3.48 13.60 -2.00
CA PRO A 46 3.59 12.88 -3.25
C PRO A 46 5.07 12.54 -3.41
N LEU A 47 5.50 11.39 -2.90
CA LEU A 47 6.78 10.81 -3.22
C LEU A 47 6.76 10.71 -4.73
N SER A 48 7.51 11.59 -5.38
CA SER A 48 7.78 11.49 -6.79
C SER A 48 8.24 10.06 -7.07
N ASN A 49 7.98 9.54 -8.27
CA ASN A 49 8.47 8.21 -8.65
C ASN A 49 10.00 8.05 -8.40
N LEU A 50 10.72 9.18 -8.33
CA LEU A 50 12.13 9.27 -7.93
C LEU A 50 12.34 8.96 -6.44
N GLU A 51 11.58 9.55 -5.52
CA GLU A 51 11.72 9.32 -4.08
C GLU A 51 11.28 7.91 -3.66
N VAL A 52 10.29 7.34 -4.35
CA VAL A 52 9.95 5.90 -4.22
C VAL A 52 11.12 5.04 -4.71
N GLY A 53 11.74 5.42 -5.83
CA GLY A 53 12.94 4.76 -6.37
C GLY A 53 14.12 4.81 -5.40
N GLU A 54 14.39 5.98 -4.81
CA GLU A 54 15.46 6.16 -3.82
C GLU A 54 15.20 5.42 -2.51
N LEU A 55 13.94 5.35 -2.06
CA LEU A 55 13.57 4.56 -0.87
C LEU A 55 13.74 3.07 -1.12
N ILE A 56 13.34 2.57 -2.29
CA ILE A 56 13.56 1.18 -2.70
C ILE A 56 15.06 0.91 -2.82
N GLU A 57 15.82 1.77 -3.49
CA GLU A 57 17.28 1.61 -3.64
C GLU A 57 18.00 1.63 -2.28
N ARG A 58 17.63 2.54 -1.38
CA ARG A 58 18.23 2.62 -0.04
C ARG A 58 17.89 1.39 0.80
N THR A 59 16.64 0.95 0.76
CA THR A 59 16.21 -0.25 1.46
C THR A 59 16.92 -1.48 0.90
N MET A 60 17.00 -1.62 -0.43
CA MET A 60 17.77 -2.69 -1.08
C MET A 60 19.23 -2.65 -0.64
N ARG A 61 19.91 -1.49 -0.66
CA ARG A 61 21.29 -1.35 -0.18
C ARG A 61 21.50 -1.72 1.30
N GLU A 62 20.53 -1.42 2.16
CA GLU A 62 20.57 -1.80 3.58
C GLU A 62 20.42 -3.32 3.79
N TYR A 63 19.70 -4.02 2.91
CA TYR A 63 19.62 -5.49 2.89
C TYR A 63 20.72 -6.15 2.03
N ASP A 64 21.31 -5.44 1.08
CA ASP A 64 22.32 -5.90 0.11
C ASP A 64 23.75 -5.82 0.63
N ALA A 65 24.02 -5.15 1.76
CA ALA A 65 25.39 -5.03 2.29
C ALA A 65 26.07 -6.39 2.49
N ASP A 66 25.28 -7.47 2.65
CA ASP A 66 25.75 -8.84 2.78
C ASP A 66 25.03 -9.84 1.83
N ASP A 67 24.30 -9.40 0.80
CA ASP A 67 23.57 -10.31 -0.11
C ASP A 67 24.38 -10.67 -1.38
N PRO A 68 24.85 -11.93 -1.53
CA PRO A 68 25.62 -12.36 -2.70
C PRO A 68 24.81 -12.43 -4.01
N GLY A 69 23.48 -12.28 -3.97
CA GLY A 69 22.61 -12.30 -5.15
C GLY A 69 22.69 -11.04 -6.01
N LEU A 70 22.99 -9.88 -5.42
CA LEU A 70 23.00 -8.59 -6.14
C LEU A 70 24.15 -8.49 -7.15
N ALA A 71 25.31 -9.09 -6.82
CA ALA A 71 26.47 -9.13 -7.72
C ALA A 71 26.13 -9.80 -9.07
N LEU A 72 25.28 -10.83 -9.03
CA LEU A 72 24.82 -11.57 -10.22
C LEU A 72 23.88 -10.73 -11.09
N TYR A 73 23.01 -9.92 -10.46
CA TYR A 73 22.07 -9.05 -11.19
C TYR A 73 22.81 -7.91 -11.89
N GLN A 74 23.87 -7.36 -11.27
CA GLN A 74 24.68 -6.29 -11.86
C GLN A 74 25.52 -6.75 -13.07
N GLU A 75 25.96 -8.01 -13.12
CA GLU A 75 26.63 -8.57 -14.30
C GLU A 75 25.68 -8.79 -15.49
N MET A 76 24.40 -9.08 -15.24
CA MET A 76 23.41 -9.35 -16.29
C MET A 76 22.87 -8.09 -16.99
N VAL A 77 23.03 -6.91 -16.39
CA VAL A 77 22.51 -5.63 -16.92
C VAL A 77 23.60 -4.80 -17.63
N ARG A 78 24.77 -5.39 -17.90
CA ARG A 78 25.87 -4.77 -18.64
C ARG A 78 25.87 -5.17 -20.11
#